data_AF-A0A0C9XQ85-F1
#
_entry.id   AF-A0A0C9XQ85-F1
#
_cell.length_a   1.000
_cell.length_b   1.000
_cell.length_c   1.000
_cell.angle_alpha   90.00
_cell.angle_beta   90.00
_cell.angle_gamma   90.00
#
_symmetry.space_group_name_H-M   'P 1'
#
loop_
_entity.id
_entity.type
_entity.pdbx_description
1 polymer ?
#
loop_
_entity_poly.entity_id
_entity_poly.type
_entity_poly.pdbx_seq_one_letter_code
_entity_poly.pdbx_strand_id
1 'polypeptide(L)'
;TFVSSTTAFHLASRPKMMNIVIDRVAELYGLPDFKPAFTDYLACHHHNLTHMIRGRQQAMPDCQLPFHHIQIWSKIHIQSYSSYDSKMLLPSQGLHVSLPTVNWLFGCYDSVIISRDRNKDWLHSGLHGHEVVQLRMIFKPISGSQSLLSNIYYAYVQCFITMSVDQHAGMHVLKRALQSTGECVRDIVSLFQIRVPAHLIPCFGQKANSQLNLQSSDELLSSFWLNKYWTKELFHS
;
A
#
# COMPACT_ATOMS: atom_id res chain seq x y z
N THR A 1 18.17 4.42 3.93
CA THR A 1 17.15 4.68 4.96
C THR A 1 16.61 6.08 4.79
N PHE A 2 15.32 6.27 5.01
CA PHE A 2 14.71 7.59 5.15
C PHE A 2 13.67 7.54 6.28
N VAL A 3 13.25 8.69 6.79
CA VAL A 3 12.47 8.77 8.04
C VAL A 3 11.31 9.75 7.83
N SER A 4 10.11 9.36 8.24
CA SER A 4 8.97 10.26 8.45
C SER A 4 8.96 10.77 9.90
N SER A 5 7.96 11.57 10.29
CA SER A 5 7.86 12.04 11.68
C SER A 5 7.80 10.92 12.74
N THR A 6 7.30 9.73 12.39
CA THR A 6 7.05 8.63 13.34
C THR A 6 7.68 7.29 12.95
N THR A 7 8.20 7.18 11.72
CA THR A 7 8.51 5.89 11.11
C THR A 7 9.77 5.97 10.25
N ALA A 8 10.72 5.08 10.52
CA ALA A 8 11.90 4.86 9.71
C ALA A 8 11.65 3.77 8.66
N PHE A 9 12.17 4.00 7.46
CA PHE A 9 12.05 3.13 6.31
C PHE A 9 13.43 2.73 5.79
N HIS A 10 13.63 1.43 5.63
CA HIS A 10 14.87 0.87 5.12
C HIS A 10 14.61 -0.01 3.89
N LEU A 11 15.07 0.45 2.73
CA LEU A 11 15.13 -0.33 1.50
C LEU A 11 16.57 -0.76 1.23
N ALA A 12 16.72 -1.88 0.52
CA ALA A 12 18.03 -2.32 0.04
C ALA A 12 18.66 -1.23 -0.85
N SER A 13 19.98 -1.04 -0.72
CA SER A 13 20.72 -0.05 -1.52
C SER A 13 20.62 -0.30 -3.03
N ARG A 14 20.51 -1.58 -3.42
CA ARG A 14 20.29 -2.00 -4.81
C ARG A 14 18.81 -2.36 -5.00
N PRO A 15 18.10 -1.72 -5.95
CA PRO A 15 16.76 -2.16 -6.33
C PRO A 15 16.82 -3.53 -7.02
N LYS A 16 15.68 -4.23 -7.02
CA LYS A 16 15.49 -5.48 -7.79
C LYS A 16 15.57 -5.21 -9.29
N MET A 17 15.08 -4.06 -9.74
CA MET A 17 15.20 -3.58 -11.12
C MET A 17 15.66 -2.13 -11.11
N MET A 18 16.78 -1.84 -11.78
CA MET A 18 17.49 -0.55 -11.64
C MET A 18 17.07 0.50 -12.66
N ASN A 19 16.63 0.09 -13.85
CA ASN A 19 16.32 1.02 -14.94
C ASN A 19 15.33 0.36 -15.89
N ILE A 20 14.05 0.34 -15.51
CA ILE A 20 12.99 -0.28 -16.31
C ILE A 20 12.01 0.78 -16.80
N VAL A 21 11.61 0.66 -18.07
CA VAL A 21 10.65 1.56 -18.72
C VAL A 21 9.26 1.34 -18.14
N ILE A 22 8.54 2.43 -17.87
CA ILE A 22 7.20 2.42 -17.23
C ILE A 22 6.22 1.49 -17.95
N ASP A 23 6.15 1.55 -19.29
CA ASP A 23 5.27 0.68 -20.07
C ASP A 23 5.59 -0.80 -19.85
N ARG A 24 6.88 -1.13 -19.82
CA ARG A 24 7.32 -2.50 -19.56
C ARG A 24 6.99 -2.95 -18.14
N VAL A 25 7.00 -2.05 -17.17
CA VAL A 25 6.58 -2.34 -15.79
C VAL A 25 5.09 -2.59 -15.73
N ALA A 26 4.28 -1.75 -16.37
CA ALA A 26 2.83 -1.89 -16.41
C ALA A 26 2.44 -3.26 -16.99
N GLU A 27 3.08 -3.70 -18.06
CA GLU A 27 2.92 -5.05 -18.62
C GLU A 27 3.35 -6.14 -17.62
N LEU A 28 4.58 -6.04 -17.10
CA LEU A 28 5.18 -7.09 -16.26
C LEU A 28 4.42 -7.29 -14.93
N TYR A 29 3.86 -6.22 -14.39
CA TYR A 29 3.10 -6.23 -13.13
C TYR A 29 1.58 -6.33 -13.34
N GLY A 30 1.10 -6.33 -14.59
CA GLY A 30 -0.34 -6.34 -14.87
C GLY A 30 -1.07 -5.09 -14.34
N LEU A 31 -0.43 -3.93 -14.46
CA LEU A 31 -0.89 -2.63 -13.94
C LEU A 31 -1.24 -1.68 -15.10
N PRO A 32 -2.35 -1.94 -15.83
CA PRO A 32 -2.71 -1.16 -17.02
C PRO A 32 -2.94 0.32 -16.71
N ASP A 33 -3.31 0.62 -15.47
CA ASP A 33 -3.66 1.94 -14.97
C ASP A 33 -2.51 2.63 -14.21
N PHE A 34 -1.29 2.09 -14.28
CA PHE A 34 -0.14 2.64 -13.56
C PHE A 34 0.18 4.10 -13.93
N LYS A 35 0.25 4.40 -15.24
CA LYS A 35 0.48 5.76 -15.75
C LYS A 35 -0.59 6.75 -15.29
N PRO A 36 -1.90 6.52 -15.56
CA PRO A 36 -2.93 7.47 -15.16
C PRO A 36 -3.01 7.64 -13.63
N ALA A 37 -2.89 6.56 -12.85
CA ALA A 37 -2.88 6.66 -11.39
C ALA A 37 -1.73 7.54 -10.87
N PHE A 38 -0.55 7.44 -11.47
CA PHE A 38 0.57 8.28 -11.05
C PHE A 38 0.43 9.73 -11.50
N THR A 39 -0.11 9.97 -12.71
CA THR A 39 -0.42 11.33 -13.16
C THR A 39 -1.42 12.02 -12.22
N ASP A 40 -2.49 11.31 -11.82
CA ASP A 40 -3.50 11.83 -10.89
C ASP A 40 -2.87 12.15 -9.53
N TYR A 41 -2.03 11.26 -9.02
CA TYR A 41 -1.28 11.49 -7.78
C TYR A 41 -0.43 12.75 -7.85
N LEU A 42 0.33 12.94 -8.94
CA LEU A 42 1.17 14.12 -9.12
C LEU A 42 0.31 15.39 -9.19
N ALA A 43 -0.80 15.38 -9.92
CA ALA A 43 -1.71 16.51 -10.01
C ALA A 43 -2.25 16.93 -8.63
N CYS A 44 -2.73 15.97 -7.82
CA CYS A 44 -3.19 16.26 -6.47
C CYS A 44 -2.07 16.79 -5.56
N HIS A 45 -0.87 16.22 -5.67
CA HIS A 45 0.30 16.67 -4.91
C HIS A 45 0.68 18.12 -5.26
N HIS A 46 0.66 18.49 -6.54
CA HIS A 46 0.94 19.86 -6.98
C HIS A 46 -0.07 20.88 -6.43
N HIS A 47 -1.34 20.49 -6.31
CA HIS A 47 -2.39 21.37 -5.79
C HIS A 47 -2.53 21.34 -4.25
N ASN A 48 -1.63 20.66 -3.52
CA ASN A 48 -1.74 20.42 -2.08
C ASN A 48 -3.12 19.88 -1.65
N LEU A 49 -3.81 19.20 -2.56
CA LEU A 49 -5.10 18.61 -2.27
C LEU A 49 -4.87 17.33 -1.46
N THR A 50 -5.77 17.06 -0.50
CA THR A 50 -5.85 15.73 0.10
C THR A 50 -6.09 14.76 -1.03
N HIS A 51 -5.08 13.97 -1.38
CA HIS A 51 -5.19 12.93 -2.39
C HIS A 51 -6.23 11.93 -1.91
N MET A 52 -7.47 12.13 -2.34
CA MET A 52 -8.52 11.17 -2.13
C MET A 52 -8.25 10.05 -3.11
N ILE A 53 -7.97 8.86 -2.59
CA ILE A 53 -8.14 7.62 -3.33
C ILE A 53 -9.58 7.61 -3.84
N ARG A 54 -9.77 8.06 -5.08
CA ARG A 54 -11.05 8.11 -5.77
C ARG A 54 -10.98 6.97 -6.75
N GLY A 55 -11.91 6.03 -6.67
CA GLY A 55 -12.01 4.91 -7.61
C GLY A 55 -12.27 5.32 -9.07
N ARG A 56 -12.07 6.58 -9.45
CA ARG A 56 -12.15 7.07 -10.82
C ARG A 56 -10.89 7.88 -11.13
N GLN A 57 -10.03 7.30 -11.96
CA GLN A 57 -8.88 7.97 -12.54
C GLN A 57 -9.37 9.09 -13.47
N GLN A 58 -8.77 10.27 -13.34
CA GLN A 58 -9.10 11.45 -14.14
C GLN A 58 -8.14 11.60 -15.32
N ALA A 59 -6.90 11.15 -15.15
CA ALA A 59 -5.90 11.13 -16.21
C ALA A 59 -6.28 10.17 -17.34
N MET A 60 -5.99 10.60 -18.57
CA MET A 60 -6.15 9.78 -19.76
C MET A 60 -5.14 8.62 -19.77
N PRO A 61 -5.48 7.45 -20.34
CA PRO A 61 -4.56 6.29 -20.41
C PRO A 61 -3.21 6.60 -21.07
N ASP A 62 -3.21 7.48 -22.08
CA ASP A 62 -2.00 7.89 -22.83
C ASP A 62 -1.28 9.10 -22.20
N CYS A 63 -1.49 9.36 -20.90
CA CYS A 63 -0.83 10.44 -20.20
C CYS A 63 0.70 10.30 -20.23
N GLN A 64 1.38 11.44 -20.38
CA GLN A 64 2.83 11.51 -20.33
C GLN A 64 3.28 11.85 -18.91
N LEU A 65 4.18 11.03 -18.37
CA LEU A 65 4.85 11.30 -17.10
C LEU A 65 6.14 12.09 -17.36
N PRO A 66 6.61 12.90 -16.40
CA PRO A 66 7.85 13.66 -16.55
C PRO A 66 9.13 12.80 -16.53
N PHE A 67 9.00 11.47 -16.52
CA PHE A 67 10.07 10.49 -16.55
C PHE A 67 9.57 9.23 -17.26
N HIS A 68 10.50 8.44 -17.80
CA HIS A 68 10.19 7.21 -18.54
C HIS A 68 10.65 5.94 -17.83
N HIS A 69 11.52 6.08 -16.84
CA HIS A 69 12.15 4.96 -16.17
C HIS A 69 11.94 5.02 -14.66
N ILE A 70 11.86 3.84 -14.04
CA ILE A 70 11.75 3.70 -12.60
C ILE A 70 12.70 2.62 -12.08
N GLN A 71 13.00 2.70 -10.78
CA GLN A 71 13.64 1.65 -9.99
C GLN A 71 12.58 0.92 -9.18
N ILE A 72 12.71 -0.40 -8.98
CA ILE A 72 11.73 -1.22 -8.27
C ILE A 72 12.39 -2.03 -7.15
N TRP A 73 11.74 -2.07 -5.98
CA TRP A 73 12.14 -2.88 -4.83
C TRP A 73 11.09 -3.94 -4.53
N SER A 74 11.55 -5.08 -4.00
CA SER A 74 10.67 -6.18 -3.57
C SER A 74 10.53 -6.32 -2.06
N LYS A 75 11.34 -5.58 -1.30
CA LYS A 75 11.36 -5.62 0.16
C LYS A 75 11.60 -4.24 0.72
N ILE A 76 10.91 -3.93 1.81
CA ILE A 76 11.15 -2.76 2.64
C ILE A 76 11.06 -3.17 4.11
N HIS A 77 11.86 -2.56 4.96
CA HIS A 77 11.71 -2.69 6.40
C HIS A 77 11.17 -1.40 6.97
N ILE A 78 10.20 -1.52 7.86
CA ILE A 78 9.56 -0.42 8.56
C ILE A 78 9.86 -0.56 10.03
N GLN A 79 10.24 0.54 10.66
CA GLN A 79 10.49 0.61 12.09
C GLN A 79 9.86 1.87 12.65
N SER A 80 9.04 1.73 13.69
CA SER A 80 8.35 2.85 14.33
C SER A 80 8.75 2.96 15.81
N TYR A 81 8.51 4.13 16.40
CA TYR A 81 8.55 4.29 17.86
C TYR A 81 7.26 3.80 18.50
N SER A 82 7.36 3.43 19.77
CA SER A 82 6.22 3.08 20.59
C SER A 82 5.34 4.29 20.87
N SER A 83 4.03 4.13 20.72
CA SER A 83 3.02 5.11 21.16
C SER A 83 3.07 5.40 22.66
N TYR A 84 3.46 4.42 23.46
CA TYR A 84 3.51 4.53 24.92
C TYR A 84 4.81 5.16 25.42
N ASP A 85 5.91 4.92 24.70
CA ASP A 85 7.22 5.47 25.02
C ASP A 85 7.92 5.92 23.74
N SER A 86 7.92 7.24 23.53
CA SER A 86 8.60 7.89 22.40
C SER A 86 10.10 7.62 22.31
N LYS A 87 10.73 7.06 23.36
CA LYS A 87 12.14 6.64 23.35
C LYS A 87 12.32 5.17 22.98
N MET A 88 11.26 4.37 23.05
CA MET A 88 11.29 2.94 22.76
C MET A 88 11.08 2.70 21.27
N LEU A 89 12.07 2.12 20.62
CA LEU A 89 11.97 1.63 19.25
C LEU A 89 11.32 0.25 19.21
N LEU A 90 10.33 0.09 18.33
CA LEU A 90 9.78 -1.23 18.05
C LEU A 90 10.73 -2.07 17.19
N PRO A 91 10.56 -3.41 17.20
CA PRO A 91 11.25 -4.27 16.25
C PRO A 91 10.93 -3.86 14.81
N SER A 92 11.97 -3.90 13.97
CA SER A 92 11.83 -3.69 12.54
C SER A 92 10.99 -4.80 11.91
N GLN A 93 10.01 -4.43 11.08
CA GLN A 93 9.11 -5.35 10.39
C GLN A 93 9.40 -5.31 8.88
N GLY A 94 9.67 -6.48 8.30
CA GLY A 94 9.88 -6.62 6.87
C GLY A 94 8.54 -6.73 6.12
N LEU A 95 8.43 -5.97 5.03
CA LEU A 95 7.34 -6.06 4.07
C LEU A 95 7.85 -6.54 2.73
N HIS A 96 7.03 -7.33 2.07
CA HIS A 96 7.32 -8.03 0.83
C HIS A 96 6.33 -7.66 -0.27
N VAL A 97 6.89 -7.44 -1.45
CA VAL A 97 6.17 -7.17 -2.68
C VAL A 97 6.84 -7.94 -3.80
N SER A 98 6.25 -9.06 -4.20
CA SER A 98 6.79 -9.91 -5.24
C SER A 98 5.71 -10.27 -6.25
N LEU A 99 6.09 -10.18 -7.52
CA LEU A 99 5.33 -10.74 -8.62
C LEU A 99 5.12 -12.25 -8.46
N PRO A 100 4.12 -12.79 -9.18
CA PRO A 100 4.01 -14.21 -9.45
C PRO A 100 5.35 -14.82 -9.88
N THR A 101 5.71 -15.92 -9.24
CA THR A 101 6.87 -16.75 -9.60
C THR A 101 6.46 -18.22 -9.53
N VAL A 102 7.33 -19.13 -9.98
CA VAL A 102 7.08 -20.58 -9.89
C VAL A 102 6.73 -21.02 -8.46
N ASN A 103 7.34 -20.39 -7.45
CA ASN A 103 7.11 -20.71 -6.05
C ASN A 103 5.95 -19.91 -5.41
N TRP A 104 5.44 -18.89 -6.10
CA TRP A 104 4.38 -17.99 -5.63
C TRP A 104 3.47 -17.66 -6.80
N LEU A 105 2.52 -18.54 -7.12
CA LEU A 105 1.67 -18.41 -8.33
C LEU A 105 0.89 -17.09 -8.39
N PHE A 106 0.59 -16.54 -7.23
CA PHE A 106 -0.20 -15.32 -7.07
C PHE A 106 0.63 -14.10 -6.66
N GLY A 107 1.95 -14.27 -6.53
CA GLY A 107 2.83 -13.28 -5.91
C GLY A 107 2.77 -13.30 -4.38
N CYS A 108 3.40 -12.32 -3.77
CA CYS A 108 3.40 -12.14 -2.31
C CYS A 108 3.36 -10.64 -2.03
N TYR A 109 2.27 -10.21 -1.38
CA TYR A 109 1.89 -8.81 -1.30
C TYR A 109 1.39 -8.47 0.09
N ASP A 110 2.26 -7.87 0.90
CA ASP A 110 1.89 -7.47 2.24
C ASP A 110 0.96 -6.26 2.23
N SER A 111 0.12 -6.19 3.27
CA SER A 111 -0.80 -5.08 3.49
C SER A 111 -0.25 -4.11 4.53
N VAL A 112 -0.65 -2.85 4.40
CA VAL A 112 -0.23 -1.76 5.28
C VAL A 112 -1.39 -0.81 5.56
N ILE A 113 -1.28 -0.07 6.67
CA ILE A 113 -2.15 1.05 6.98
C ILE A 113 -1.44 2.34 6.56
N ILE A 114 -2.16 3.17 5.81
CA ILE A 114 -1.68 4.46 5.33
C ILE A 114 -2.48 5.61 5.93
N SER A 115 -1.84 6.77 6.10
CA SER A 115 -2.52 8.04 6.33
C SER A 115 -3.08 8.59 5.04
N ARG A 116 -4.41 8.77 5.01
CA ARG A 116 -5.12 9.48 3.94
C ARG A 116 -5.27 10.96 4.28
N ASP A 117 -5.74 11.26 5.48
CA ASP A 117 -5.93 12.62 5.95
C ASP A 117 -4.73 13.05 6.78
N ARG A 118 -4.03 14.11 6.34
CA ARG A 118 -2.88 14.68 7.07
C ARG A 118 -3.29 15.38 8.36
N ASN A 119 -4.57 15.74 8.48
CA ASN A 119 -5.13 16.39 9.66
C ASN A 119 -5.61 15.38 10.71
N LYS A 120 -5.49 14.08 10.44
CA LYS A 120 -5.87 13.03 11.38
C LYS A 120 -4.62 12.50 12.05
N ASP A 121 -4.64 12.64 13.37
CA ASP A 121 -3.56 12.18 14.22
C ASP A 121 -3.54 10.66 14.19
N TRP A 122 -2.38 10.13 13.78
CA TRP A 122 -2.09 8.71 13.83
C TRP A 122 -2.26 8.21 15.27
N LEU A 123 -2.86 7.03 15.42
CA LEU A 123 -3.28 6.38 16.68
C LEU A 123 -4.51 6.99 17.36
N HIS A 124 -4.58 8.31 17.54
CA HIS A 124 -5.72 8.94 18.22
C HIS A 124 -7.01 8.88 17.40
N SER A 125 -6.91 8.95 16.08
CA SER A 125 -8.06 8.86 15.18
C SER A 125 -8.48 7.41 14.87
N GLY A 126 -7.78 6.40 15.41
CA GLY A 126 -8.00 5.00 15.06
C GLY A 126 -7.84 4.76 13.55
N LEU A 127 -8.84 4.16 12.90
CA LEU A 127 -8.89 4.02 11.43
C LEU A 127 -9.53 5.23 10.73
N HIS A 128 -10.03 6.23 11.47
CA HIS A 128 -10.66 7.40 10.87
C HIS A 128 -9.60 8.29 10.21
N GLY A 129 -9.65 8.43 8.88
CA GLY A 129 -8.63 9.13 8.10
C GLY A 129 -7.42 8.27 7.71
N HIS A 130 -7.51 6.97 7.97
CA HIS A 130 -6.54 5.97 7.57
C HIS A 130 -7.21 4.93 6.69
N GLU A 131 -6.43 4.34 5.78
CA GLU A 131 -6.91 3.31 4.87
C GLU A 131 -5.99 2.10 4.92
N VAL A 132 -6.58 0.93 4.73
CA VAL A 132 -5.83 -0.31 4.59
C VAL A 132 -5.64 -0.57 3.11
N VAL A 133 -4.40 -0.85 2.72
CA VAL A 133 -4.04 -1.11 1.32
C VAL A 133 -3.08 -2.29 1.23
N GLN A 134 -3.14 -3.02 0.12
CA GLN A 134 -2.20 -4.07 -0.24
C GLN A 134 -1.14 -3.49 -1.19
N LEU A 135 0.14 -3.69 -0.88
CA LEU A 135 1.24 -3.23 -1.72
C LEU A 135 1.35 -4.12 -2.96
N ARG A 136 1.40 -3.55 -4.17
CA ARG A 136 1.62 -4.32 -5.43
C ARG A 136 2.96 -4.03 -6.09
N MET A 137 3.51 -2.83 -5.87
CA MET A 137 4.84 -2.45 -6.35
C MET A 137 5.42 -1.37 -5.45
N ILE A 138 6.73 -1.44 -5.14
CA ILE A 138 7.47 -0.35 -4.51
C ILE A 138 8.47 0.18 -5.53
N PHE A 139 8.45 1.48 -5.80
CA PHE A 139 9.25 2.04 -6.87
C PHE A 139 9.71 3.48 -6.60
N LYS A 140 10.64 3.93 -7.45
CA LYS A 140 11.19 5.28 -7.42
C LYS A 140 11.40 5.78 -8.85
N PRO A 141 10.88 6.96 -9.22
CA PRO A 141 11.15 7.58 -10.51
C PRO A 141 12.63 7.86 -10.74
N ILE A 142 13.12 7.59 -11.94
CA ILE A 142 14.41 8.06 -12.41
C ILE A 142 14.15 9.34 -13.21
N SER A 143 14.19 10.47 -12.51
CA SER A 143 14.14 11.80 -13.10
C SER A 143 15.50 12.47 -12.93
N GLY A 144 15.84 13.41 -13.81
CA GLY A 144 17.05 14.22 -13.67
C GLY A 144 17.15 14.89 -12.29
N SER A 145 18.37 15.19 -11.85
CA SER A 145 18.76 15.56 -10.47
C SER A 145 18.03 16.76 -9.84
N GLN A 146 17.17 17.46 -10.58
CA GLN A 146 16.45 18.66 -10.14
C GLN A 146 14.97 18.41 -9.81
N SER A 147 14.45 17.18 -9.98
CA SER A 147 13.04 16.88 -9.70
C SER A 147 12.82 16.44 -8.25
N LEU A 148 11.92 17.10 -7.52
CA LEU A 148 11.51 16.66 -6.17
C LEU A 148 10.99 15.20 -6.14
N LEU A 149 10.50 14.72 -7.29
CA LEU A 149 10.00 13.35 -7.47
C LEU A 149 11.12 12.31 -7.37
N SER A 150 12.37 12.65 -7.70
CA SER A 150 13.50 11.72 -7.66
C SER A 150 14.01 11.45 -6.24
N ASN A 151 13.44 12.07 -5.21
CA ASN A 151 13.81 11.85 -3.81
C ASN A 151 12.75 11.07 -3.03
N ILE A 152 11.59 10.82 -3.62
CA ILE A 152 10.47 10.16 -2.98
C ILE A 152 10.35 8.74 -3.49
N TYR A 153 10.12 7.81 -2.56
CA TYR A 153 9.73 6.45 -2.89
C TYR A 153 8.21 6.35 -2.85
N TYR A 154 7.67 5.58 -3.78
CA TYR A 154 6.25 5.38 -3.96
C TYR A 154 5.89 3.90 -3.87
N ALA A 155 4.63 3.64 -3.57
CA ALA A 155 4.03 2.34 -3.73
C ALA A 155 2.81 2.46 -4.64
N TYR A 156 2.68 1.50 -5.54
CA TYR A 156 1.41 1.22 -6.20
C TYR A 156 0.65 0.20 -5.34
N VAL A 157 -0.59 0.52 -5.03
CA VAL A 157 -1.37 -0.19 -4.01
C VAL A 157 -2.75 -0.55 -4.51
N GLN A 158 -3.34 -1.55 -3.87
CA GLN A 158 -4.74 -1.94 -4.06
C GLN A 158 -5.50 -1.69 -2.76
N CYS A 159 -6.66 -1.06 -2.87
CA CYS A 159 -7.33 -0.51 -1.69
C CYS A 159 -8.37 -1.48 -1.11
N PHE A 160 -8.57 -1.38 0.20
CA PHE A 160 -9.67 -2.02 0.90
C PHE A 160 -10.67 -0.97 1.39
N ILE A 161 -11.95 -1.34 1.41
CA ILE A 161 -13.03 -0.62 2.08
C ILE A 161 -13.17 -1.20 3.47
N THR A 162 -12.98 -0.36 4.49
CA THR A 162 -13.33 -0.70 5.87
C THR A 162 -14.84 -0.64 6.02
N MET A 163 -15.44 -1.79 6.33
CA MET A 163 -16.87 -1.93 6.58
C MET A 163 -17.16 -1.76 8.08
N SER A 164 -18.20 -2.42 8.58
CA SER A 164 -18.50 -2.48 10.01
C SER A 164 -17.54 -3.39 10.77
N VAL A 165 -17.53 -3.22 12.09
CA VAL A 165 -16.91 -4.17 13.02
C VAL A 165 -17.82 -5.39 13.14
N ASP A 166 -17.25 -6.59 13.04
CA ASP A 166 -17.94 -7.81 13.40
C ASP A 166 -18.14 -7.83 14.92
N GLN A 167 -19.39 -7.87 15.39
CA GLN A 167 -19.70 -7.73 16.82
C GLN A 167 -19.24 -8.93 17.66
N HIS A 168 -19.07 -10.11 17.06
CA HIS A 168 -18.70 -11.34 17.77
C HIS A 168 -17.18 -11.43 17.92
N ALA A 169 -16.44 -11.20 16.83
CA ALA A 169 -14.98 -11.23 16.83
C ALA A 169 -14.36 -9.90 17.31
N GLY A 170 -15.13 -8.82 17.28
CA GLY A 170 -14.66 -7.46 17.51
C GLY A 170 -13.68 -6.95 16.45
N MET A 171 -13.60 -7.60 15.28
CA MET A 171 -12.64 -7.28 14.22
C MET A 171 -13.25 -6.37 13.16
N HIS A 172 -12.43 -5.54 12.51
CA HIS A 172 -12.90 -4.74 11.39
C HIS A 172 -13.03 -5.63 10.15
N VAL A 173 -14.20 -5.63 9.51
CA VAL A 173 -14.37 -6.31 8.23
C VAL A 173 -13.86 -5.40 7.11
N LEU A 174 -12.93 -5.89 6.32
CA LEU A 174 -12.42 -5.24 5.13
C LEU A 174 -12.94 -5.95 3.90
N LYS A 175 -13.28 -5.20 2.85
CA LYS A 175 -13.55 -5.73 1.52
C LYS A 175 -12.61 -5.12 0.51
N ARG A 176 -12.24 -5.84 -0.55
CA ARG A 176 -11.52 -5.23 -1.67
C ARG A 176 -12.37 -4.09 -2.23
N ALA A 177 -11.76 -2.91 -2.36
CA ALA A 177 -12.41 -1.79 -3.00
C ALA A 177 -12.56 -2.12 -4.48
N LEU A 178 -13.78 -2.07 -5.01
CA LEU A 178 -14.08 -2.35 -6.41
C LEU A 178 -14.61 -1.09 -7.11
N GLN A 179 -14.19 -0.90 -8.35
CA GLN A 179 -14.76 0.07 -9.26
C GLN A 179 -16.14 -0.41 -9.75
N SER A 180 -16.89 0.45 -10.43
CA SER A 180 -18.16 0.05 -11.06
C SER A 180 -18.00 -1.06 -12.11
N THR A 181 -16.80 -1.23 -12.66
CA THR A 181 -16.43 -2.30 -13.59
C THR A 181 -16.20 -3.65 -12.91
N GLY A 182 -16.12 -3.69 -11.57
CA GLY A 182 -15.76 -4.88 -10.80
C GLY A 182 -14.25 -5.08 -10.63
N GLU A 183 -13.41 -4.25 -11.26
CA GLU A 183 -11.97 -4.26 -11.02
C GLU A 183 -11.61 -3.63 -9.68
N CYS A 184 -10.49 -4.04 -9.10
CA CYS A 184 -10.07 -3.48 -7.83
C CYS A 184 -9.62 -2.02 -7.99
N VAL A 185 -9.97 -1.19 -7.00
CA VAL A 185 -9.47 0.19 -6.90
C VAL A 185 -8.00 0.14 -6.53
N ARG A 186 -7.19 0.82 -7.34
CA ARG A 186 -5.75 0.88 -7.21
C ARG A 186 -5.29 2.33 -7.25
N ASP A 187 -4.15 2.59 -6.63
CA ASP A 187 -3.67 3.95 -6.48
C ASP A 187 -2.16 4.03 -6.24
N ILE A 188 -1.61 5.25 -6.28
CA ILE A 188 -0.26 5.58 -5.88
C ILE A 188 -0.28 6.25 -4.50
N VAL A 189 0.66 5.82 -3.66
CA VAL A 189 0.95 6.48 -2.39
C VAL A 189 2.44 6.72 -2.24
N SER A 190 2.81 7.79 -1.53
CA SER A 190 4.18 7.94 -1.06
C SER A 190 4.43 6.97 0.09
N LEU A 191 5.64 6.41 0.17
CA LEU A 191 6.01 5.56 1.31
C LEU A 191 5.94 6.32 2.65
N PHE A 192 6.05 7.65 2.66
CA PHE A 192 5.85 8.48 3.85
C PHE A 192 4.42 8.41 4.42
N GLN A 193 3.45 7.96 3.63
CA GLN A 193 2.07 7.78 4.09
C GLN A 193 1.88 6.47 4.85
N ILE A 194 2.79 5.50 4.71
CA ILE A 194 2.70 4.22 5.43
C ILE A 194 2.98 4.44 6.91
N ARG A 195 2.15 3.83 7.76
CA ARG A 195 2.26 3.94 9.20
C ARG A 195 2.71 2.65 9.85
N VAL A 196 2.01 1.56 9.55
CA VAL A 196 2.29 0.24 10.11
C VAL A 196 1.90 -0.87 9.13
N PRO A 197 2.55 -2.04 9.20
CA PRO A 197 2.06 -3.26 8.56
C PRO A 197 0.65 -3.64 9.05
N ALA A 198 -0.18 -4.14 8.13
CA ALA A 198 -1.53 -4.64 8.40
C ALA A 198 -1.57 -6.15 8.16
N HIS A 199 -1.79 -6.92 9.22
CA HIS A 199 -1.94 -8.36 9.12
C HIS A 199 -3.41 -8.69 8.90
N LEU A 200 -3.75 -9.09 7.68
CA LEU A 200 -5.11 -9.43 7.28
C LEU A 200 -5.39 -10.91 7.49
N ILE A 201 -6.56 -11.22 8.03
CA ILE A 201 -7.03 -12.58 8.23
C ILE A 201 -8.11 -12.85 7.17
N PRO A 202 -7.94 -13.82 6.26
CA PRO A 202 -8.92 -14.04 5.21
C PRO A 202 -10.28 -14.54 5.75
N CYS A 203 -11.38 -14.00 5.22
CA CYS A 203 -12.73 -14.44 5.58
C CYS A 203 -13.21 -15.53 4.61
N PHE A 204 -13.32 -16.77 5.08
CA PHE A 204 -13.72 -17.91 4.25
C PHE A 204 -15.24 -18.04 4.01
N GLY A 205 -16.05 -17.22 4.68
CA GLY A 205 -17.50 -17.32 4.64
C GLY A 205 -18.01 -18.66 5.17
N GLN A 206 -19.20 -19.10 4.73
CA GLN A 206 -19.79 -20.36 5.16
C GLN A 206 -19.13 -21.59 4.52
N LYS A 207 -18.54 -21.44 3.33
CA LYS A 207 -17.89 -22.52 2.60
C LYS A 207 -16.56 -22.02 2.04
N ALA A 208 -15.46 -22.55 2.58
CA ALA A 208 -14.13 -22.27 2.06
C ALA A 208 -14.00 -22.80 0.61
N ASN A 209 -13.47 -21.98 -0.29
CA ASN A 209 -13.11 -22.44 -1.63
C ASN A 209 -11.93 -23.43 -1.51
N SER A 210 -12.08 -24.62 -2.10
CA SER A 210 -11.09 -25.71 -2.03
C SER A 210 -9.76 -25.38 -2.70
N GLN A 211 -9.69 -24.29 -3.49
CA GLN A 211 -8.48 -23.77 -4.12
C GLN A 211 -7.70 -22.81 -3.20
N LEU A 212 -8.23 -22.48 -2.01
CA LEU A 212 -7.59 -21.59 -1.06
C LEU A 212 -6.46 -22.29 -0.32
N ASN A 213 -5.28 -21.68 -0.36
CA ASN A 213 -4.13 -22.00 0.46
C ASN A 213 -3.47 -20.68 0.91
N LEU A 214 -2.40 -20.78 1.70
CA LEU A 214 -1.69 -19.62 2.21
C LEU A 214 -1.24 -18.63 1.11
N GLN A 215 -0.97 -19.10 -0.10
CA GLN A 215 -0.49 -18.28 -1.20
C GLN A 215 -1.62 -17.73 -2.08
N SER A 216 -2.80 -18.35 -2.07
CA SER A 216 -3.93 -17.97 -2.92
C SER A 216 -5.04 -17.24 -2.18
N SER A 217 -5.05 -17.30 -0.84
CA SER A 217 -6.11 -16.70 -0.02
C SER A 217 -6.24 -15.21 -0.26
N ASP A 218 -5.12 -14.50 -0.32
CA ASP A 218 -5.15 -13.06 -0.46
C ASP A 218 -5.68 -12.68 -1.83
N GLU A 219 -5.19 -13.27 -2.93
CA GLU A 219 -5.67 -12.89 -4.26
C GLU A 219 -7.09 -13.38 -4.59
N LEU A 220 -7.53 -14.53 -4.07
CA LEU A 220 -8.83 -15.11 -4.42
C LEU A 220 -10.00 -14.64 -3.54
N LEU A 221 -9.72 -14.08 -2.36
CA LEU A 221 -10.76 -13.62 -1.45
C LEU A 221 -11.05 -12.12 -1.61
N SER A 222 -12.33 -11.77 -1.44
CA SER A 222 -12.81 -10.40 -1.49
C SER A 222 -12.94 -9.75 -0.12
N SER A 223 -12.86 -10.53 0.96
CA SER A 223 -13.19 -10.11 2.33
C SER A 223 -12.14 -10.60 3.33
N PHE A 224 -11.76 -9.72 4.24
CA PHE A 224 -10.71 -9.94 5.23
C PHE A 224 -11.12 -9.35 6.58
N TRP A 225 -10.55 -9.87 7.66
CA TRP A 225 -10.60 -9.25 8.97
C TRP A 225 -9.28 -8.55 9.26
N LEU A 226 -9.39 -7.33 9.80
CA LEU A 226 -8.31 -6.66 10.47
C LEU A 226 -8.53 -6.80 11.97
N ASN A 227 -7.57 -7.44 12.65
CA ASN A 227 -7.60 -7.61 14.09
C ASN A 227 -7.73 -6.24 14.78
N LYS A 228 -8.64 -6.08 15.75
CA LYS A 228 -8.78 -4.82 16.52
C LYS A 228 -7.52 -4.36 17.24
N TYR A 229 -6.58 -5.28 17.48
CA TYR A 229 -5.25 -5.01 18.02
C TYR A 229 -4.19 -4.85 16.91
N TRP A 230 -4.60 -4.39 15.72
CA TRP A 230 -3.74 -4.20 14.55
C TRP A 230 -2.51 -3.34 14.85
N THR A 231 -2.60 -2.50 15.89
CA THR A 231 -1.44 -2.03 16.66
C THR A 231 -1.60 -2.47 18.12
N LYS A 232 -0.67 -3.29 18.62
CA LYS A 232 -0.56 -3.63 20.06
C LYS A 232 -0.49 -2.38 20.96
N GLU A 233 -0.06 -1.28 20.37
CA GLU A 233 -0.02 0.07 20.91
C GLU A 233 -1.35 0.75 21.18
N LEU A 234 -2.47 0.17 20.76
CA LEU A 234 -3.82 0.65 21.08
C LEU A 234 -4.50 -0.17 22.19
N PHE A 235 -3.83 -1.17 22.76
CA PHE A 235 -4.42 -2.08 23.75
C PHE A 235 -4.82 -1.39 25.07
N HIS A 236 -4.15 -0.30 25.44
CA HIS A 236 -4.38 0.43 26.70
C HIS A 236 -4.92 1.85 26.49
N SER A 237 -5.39 2.18 25.28
CA SER A 237 -6.03 3.47 24.97
C SER A 237 -7.50 3.49 25.40
#